data_AF-A0A1X0R0L5-F1
#
_entry.id   AF-A0A1X0R0L5-F1
#
_cell.length_a   1.000
_cell.length_b   1.000
_cell.length_c   1.000
_cell.angle_alpha   90.00
_cell.angle_beta   90.00
_cell.angle_gamma   90.00
#
_symmetry.space_group_name_H-M   'P 1'
#
loop_
_entity.id
_entity.type
_entity.pdbx_description
1 polymer ?
#
loop_
_entity_poly.entity_id
_entity_poly.type
_entity_poly.pdbx_seq_one_letter_code
_entity_poly.pdbx_strand_id
1 'polypeptide(L)'
;LCIYKCLQRLWNIRYYEKGHKSIRSPSCKYHISMKPITISACRDVRNIVFRAQVFVNYYTTLRSQQELNNDIPHCIFRQQFWHSVYQLVNAKRVTTSTNIPPNMMTVWYVFQSQYNSIVYHQQIAEGTSQWLAEACTELATSYHNSIMEHFESRLLSSLYYCLQNTFMSMDPKNLKVIIKVYCYQYVCQDEPIWSNSVVLSASLIKDVLSGHVNQECEPIKVLINQRISLTTLSSAPERA
;
A
#
# COMPACT_ATOMS: atom_id res chain seq x y z
N LEU A 1 1.18 9.12 -6.80
CA LEU A 1 0.80 8.38 -8.03
C LEU A 1 -0.65 7.86 -8.01
N CYS A 2 -1.15 7.21 -6.94
CA CYS A 2 -2.51 6.66 -6.88
C CYS A 2 -3.64 7.68 -7.09
N ILE A 3 -3.56 8.87 -6.50
CA ILE A 3 -4.57 9.93 -6.67
C ILE A 3 -4.70 10.34 -8.15
N TYR A 4 -3.58 10.43 -8.88
CA TYR A 4 -3.56 10.80 -10.29
C TYR A 4 -4.15 9.68 -11.18
N LYS A 5 -3.77 8.42 -10.94
CA LYS A 5 -4.33 7.25 -11.65
C LYS A 5 -5.83 7.09 -11.38
N CYS A 6 -6.27 7.31 -10.14
CA CYS A 6 -7.68 7.28 -9.74
C CYS A 6 -8.49 8.39 -10.43
N LEU A 7 -7.98 9.63 -10.44
CA LEU A 7 -8.63 10.75 -11.14
C LEU A 7 -8.65 10.57 -12.67
N GLN A 8 -7.62 9.95 -13.25
CA GLN A 8 -7.54 9.68 -14.67
C GLN A 8 -8.49 8.54 -15.11
N ARG A 9 -8.65 7.50 -14.27
CA ARG A 9 -9.67 6.45 -14.47
C ARG A 9 -11.09 6.99 -14.31
N LEU A 10 -11.35 7.81 -13.29
CA LEU A 10 -12.64 8.47 -13.06
C LEU A 10 -13.03 9.41 -14.22
N TRP A 11 -12.06 10.09 -14.85
CA TRP A 11 -12.30 10.87 -16.06
C TRP A 11 -12.68 9.96 -17.24
N ASN A 12 -11.96 8.86 -17.45
CA ASN A 12 -12.20 7.95 -18.59
C ASN A 12 -13.55 7.21 -18.51
N ILE A 13 -13.99 6.80 -17.31
CA ILE A 13 -15.27 6.09 -17.11
C ILE A 13 -16.46 6.92 -17.61
N ARG A 14 -16.47 8.24 -17.35
CA ARG A 14 -17.58 9.11 -17.82
C ARG A 14 -17.50 9.50 -19.29
N TYR A 15 -16.32 9.46 -19.92
CA TYR A 15 -16.20 9.69 -21.37
C TYR A 15 -16.90 8.55 -22.14
N TYR A 16 -16.82 7.33 -21.61
CA TYR A 16 -17.44 6.14 -22.22
C TYR A 16 -18.91 5.95 -21.84
N GLU A 17 -19.31 6.15 -20.58
CA GLU A 17 -20.71 5.93 -20.16
C GLU A 17 -21.72 6.92 -20.78
N LYS A 18 -21.27 8.12 -21.18
CA LYS A 18 -22.14 9.09 -21.88
C LYS A 18 -22.06 9.02 -23.41
N GLY A 19 -21.16 8.21 -23.96
CA GLY A 19 -21.06 7.96 -25.41
C GLY A 19 -22.20 7.11 -25.98
N HIS A 20 -22.96 6.42 -25.12
CA HIS A 20 -24.01 5.47 -25.55
C HIS A 20 -25.46 5.98 -25.45
N LYS A 21 -25.71 7.23 -25.04
CA LYS A 21 -27.06 7.81 -25.08
C LYS A 21 -27.06 9.23 -25.67
N SER A 22 -27.64 9.32 -26.86
CA SER A 22 -28.11 10.52 -27.57
C SER A 22 -27.20 11.11 -28.63
N ILE A 23 -27.41 10.63 -29.85
CA ILE A 23 -27.28 11.40 -31.10
C ILE A 23 -28.19 12.64 -31.00
N ARG A 24 -27.60 13.82 -30.75
CA ARG A 24 -28.00 15.20 -31.15
C ARG A 24 -27.52 16.23 -30.11
N SER A 25 -26.77 17.23 -30.59
CA SER A 25 -26.12 18.33 -29.87
C SER A 25 -27.05 19.08 -28.89
N PRO A 26 -26.54 19.46 -27.69
CA PRO A 26 -26.17 20.87 -27.47
C PRO A 26 -24.84 20.98 -26.69
N SER A 27 -23.74 21.09 -27.42
CA SER A 27 -22.35 21.13 -26.92
C SER A 27 -21.98 22.34 -26.03
N CYS A 28 -22.86 23.34 -25.86
CA CYS A 28 -22.53 24.56 -25.13
C CYS A 28 -23.11 24.60 -23.68
N LYS A 29 -24.37 24.23 -23.45
CA LYS A 29 -25.01 24.33 -22.12
C LYS A 29 -24.63 23.21 -21.14
N TYR A 30 -24.31 22.02 -21.68
CA TYR A 30 -23.90 20.87 -20.88
C TYR A 30 -22.49 21.05 -20.30
N HIS A 31 -21.60 21.68 -21.08
CA HIS A 31 -20.21 21.90 -20.69
C HIS A 31 -20.06 22.97 -19.59
N ILE A 32 -20.94 23.97 -19.59
CA ILE A 32 -20.94 25.09 -18.62
C ILE A 32 -21.44 24.64 -17.24
N SER A 33 -22.42 23.74 -17.17
CA SER A 33 -23.00 23.27 -15.90
C SER A 33 -22.28 22.04 -15.31
N MET A 34 -21.83 21.09 -16.14
CA MET A 34 -21.20 19.87 -15.62
C MET A 34 -19.75 20.05 -15.20
N LYS A 35 -19.00 20.94 -15.85
CA LYS A 35 -17.58 21.16 -15.56
C LYS A 35 -17.35 21.58 -14.10
N PRO A 36 -18.06 22.59 -13.54
CA PRO A 36 -17.88 22.96 -12.14
C PRO A 36 -18.28 21.84 -11.16
N ILE A 37 -19.38 21.12 -11.43
CA ILE A 37 -19.81 19.97 -10.61
C ILE A 37 -18.73 18.90 -10.59
N THR A 38 -18.16 18.58 -11.75
CA THR A 38 -17.10 17.58 -11.88
C THR A 38 -15.82 18.01 -11.17
N ILE A 39 -15.41 19.27 -11.32
CA ILE A 39 -14.23 19.81 -10.63
C ILE A 39 -14.43 19.75 -9.11
N SER A 40 -15.62 20.15 -8.61
CA SER A 40 -15.94 20.08 -7.19
C SER A 40 -15.87 18.66 -6.68
N ALA A 41 -16.60 17.73 -7.29
CA ALA A 41 -16.63 16.37 -6.78
C ALA A 41 -15.28 15.65 -6.93
N CYS A 42 -14.46 15.95 -7.94
CA CYS A 42 -13.07 15.48 -8.01
C CYS A 42 -12.19 16.04 -6.87
N ARG A 43 -12.37 17.31 -6.50
CA ARG A 43 -11.68 17.93 -5.36
C ARG A 43 -12.12 17.26 -4.06
N ASP A 44 -13.41 17.01 -3.90
CA ASP A 44 -13.98 16.47 -2.66
C ASP A 44 -13.53 15.00 -2.49
N VAL A 45 -13.62 14.18 -3.54
CA VAL A 45 -13.08 12.80 -3.57
C VAL A 45 -11.59 12.80 -3.23
N ARG A 46 -10.79 13.68 -3.85
CA ARG A 46 -9.35 13.77 -3.59
C ARG A 46 -9.04 14.08 -2.13
N ASN A 47 -9.73 15.06 -1.55
CA ASN A 47 -9.52 15.44 -0.16
C ASN A 47 -9.81 14.28 0.78
N ILE A 48 -10.91 13.57 0.56
CA ILE A 48 -11.30 12.48 1.45
C ILE A 48 -10.38 11.27 1.28
N VAL A 49 -10.04 10.91 0.04
CA VAL A 49 -9.08 9.85 -0.26
C VAL A 49 -7.74 10.14 0.42
N PHE A 50 -7.20 11.34 0.26
CA PHE A 50 -5.93 11.73 0.87
C PHE A 50 -5.97 11.58 2.40
N ARG A 51 -7.02 12.08 3.04
CA ARG A 51 -7.21 12.01 4.49
C ARG A 51 -7.39 10.57 5.00
N ALA A 52 -8.15 9.76 4.27
CA ALA A 52 -8.30 8.34 4.55
C ALA A 52 -6.95 7.61 4.49
N GLN A 53 -6.13 7.88 3.47
CA GLN A 53 -4.80 7.31 3.35
C GLN A 53 -3.88 7.73 4.49
N VAL A 54 -3.87 9.02 4.85
CA VAL A 54 -3.07 9.53 5.98
C VAL A 54 -3.43 8.79 7.27
N PHE A 55 -4.72 8.65 7.58
CA PHE A 55 -5.15 7.94 8.78
C PHE A 55 -4.80 6.45 8.74
N VAL A 56 -5.06 5.75 7.63
CA VAL A 56 -4.74 4.31 7.51
C VAL A 56 -3.24 4.06 7.60
N ASN A 57 -2.42 4.94 7.03
CA ASN A 57 -0.96 4.85 7.17
C ASN A 57 -0.54 5.04 8.63
N TYR A 58 -1.07 6.06 9.32
CA TYR A 58 -0.81 6.27 10.74
C TYR A 58 -1.18 5.04 11.58
N TYR A 59 -2.38 4.49 11.36
CA TYR A 59 -2.87 3.30 12.04
C TYR A 59 -1.97 2.08 11.78
N THR A 60 -1.53 1.88 10.54
CA THR A 60 -0.65 0.77 10.15
C THR A 60 0.72 0.91 10.81
N THR A 61 1.30 2.11 10.82
CA THR A 61 2.57 2.39 11.50
C THR A 61 2.47 2.16 13.00
N LEU A 62 1.40 2.65 13.65
CA LEU A 62 1.19 2.45 15.08
C LEU A 62 1.07 0.97 15.43
N ARG A 63 0.35 0.16 14.62
CA ARG A 63 0.27 -1.29 14.83
C ARG A 63 1.62 -1.98 14.68
N SER A 64 2.41 -1.60 13.67
CA SER A 64 3.72 -2.23 13.43
C SER A 64 4.70 -2.04 14.59
N GLN A 65 4.46 -1.04 15.45
CA GLN A 65 5.27 -0.76 16.64
C GLN A 65 4.80 -1.52 17.90
N GLN A 66 3.67 -2.24 17.84
CA GLN A 66 3.17 -3.03 18.97
C GLN A 66 3.95 -4.34 19.08
N GLU A 67 4.17 -4.81 20.31
CA GLU A 67 4.86 -6.09 20.55
C GLU A 67 3.95 -7.29 20.31
N LEU A 68 2.63 -7.12 20.47
CA LEU A 68 1.61 -8.16 20.33
C LEU A 68 0.53 -7.71 19.34
N ASN A 69 0.05 -8.65 18.53
CA ASN A 69 -0.99 -8.42 17.51
C ASN A 69 -0.65 -7.27 16.53
N ASN A 70 0.62 -7.17 16.11
CA ASN A 70 1.10 -6.12 15.21
C ASN A 70 0.79 -6.35 13.74
N ASP A 71 0.14 -7.47 13.40
CA ASP A 71 -0.27 -7.77 12.04
C ASP A 71 -1.15 -6.68 11.43
N ILE A 72 -0.90 -6.40 10.16
CA ILE A 72 -1.70 -5.47 9.36
C ILE A 72 -3.04 -6.14 9.05
N PRO A 73 -4.18 -5.57 9.46
CA PRO A 73 -5.47 -6.20 9.23
C PRO A 73 -5.77 -6.38 7.74
N HIS A 74 -6.07 -7.61 7.32
CA HIS A 74 -6.37 -7.95 5.92
C HIS A 74 -7.54 -7.16 5.33
N CYS A 75 -8.46 -6.65 6.16
CA CYS A 75 -9.55 -5.81 5.71
C CYS A 75 -9.07 -4.54 4.97
N ILE A 76 -7.83 -4.06 5.21
CA ILE A 76 -7.25 -2.90 4.51
C ILE A 76 -7.20 -3.11 2.99
N PHE A 77 -7.16 -4.35 2.50
CA PHE A 77 -7.18 -4.67 1.07
C PHE A 77 -8.59 -4.82 0.48
N ARG A 78 -9.63 -4.50 1.25
CA ARG A 78 -11.02 -4.65 0.83
C ARG A 78 -11.69 -3.29 0.65
N GLN A 79 -12.52 -3.17 -0.39
CA GLN A 79 -13.25 -1.93 -0.69
C GLN A 79 -14.11 -1.46 0.50
N GLN A 80 -14.74 -2.39 1.22
CA GLN A 80 -15.66 -2.09 2.32
C GLN A 80 -14.97 -1.42 3.51
N PHE A 81 -13.70 -1.75 3.75
CA PHE A 81 -12.87 -1.08 4.75
C PHE A 81 -12.68 0.39 4.37
N TRP A 82 -12.26 0.67 3.14
CA TRP A 82 -12.05 2.04 2.66
C TRP A 82 -13.34 2.86 2.66
N HIS A 83 -14.48 2.25 2.37
CA HIS A 83 -15.78 2.89 2.55
C HIS A 83 -16.03 3.32 3.99
N SER A 84 -15.68 2.47 4.96
CA SER A 84 -15.84 2.77 6.39
C SER A 84 -14.90 3.89 6.84
N VAL A 85 -13.64 3.88 6.36
CA VAL A 85 -12.68 4.96 6.64
C VAL A 85 -13.13 6.29 6.03
N TYR A 86 -13.64 6.26 4.79
CA TYR A 86 -14.22 7.44 4.15
C TYR A 86 -15.37 8.03 5.00
N GLN A 87 -16.23 7.18 5.57
CA GLN A 87 -17.32 7.64 6.44
C GLN A 87 -16.77 8.36 7.68
N LEU A 88 -15.74 7.80 8.34
CA LEU A 88 -15.08 8.43 9.48
C LEU A 88 -14.51 9.81 9.14
N VAL A 89 -13.72 9.88 8.08
CA VAL A 89 -13.09 11.13 7.61
C VAL A 89 -14.14 12.16 7.24
N ASN A 90 -15.29 11.75 6.71
CA ASN A 90 -16.37 12.64 6.30
C ASN A 90 -17.37 12.95 7.44
N ALA A 91 -16.99 12.74 8.70
CA ALA A 91 -17.85 12.93 9.88
C ALA A 91 -19.19 12.15 9.83
N LYS A 92 -19.24 11.04 9.09
CA LYS A 92 -20.41 10.17 8.99
C LYS A 92 -20.25 8.98 9.93
N ARG A 93 -21.38 8.50 10.44
CA ARG A 93 -21.41 7.25 11.20
C ARG A 93 -21.02 6.08 10.29
N VAL A 94 -20.12 5.22 10.76
CA VAL A 94 -19.77 3.99 10.06
C VAL A 94 -20.99 3.07 10.04
N THR A 95 -21.43 2.67 8.85
CA THR A 95 -22.66 1.89 8.68
C THR A 95 -22.46 0.41 8.96
N THR A 96 -21.22 -0.08 8.97
CA THR A 96 -20.91 -1.51 9.09
C THR A 96 -19.61 -1.70 9.87
N SER A 97 -19.72 -1.83 11.19
CA SER A 97 -18.58 -1.97 12.09
C SER A 97 -17.77 -3.25 11.88
N THR A 98 -18.33 -4.27 11.22
CA THR A 98 -17.61 -5.52 10.88
C THR A 98 -16.50 -5.32 9.85
N ASN A 99 -16.48 -4.18 9.15
CA ASN A 99 -15.49 -3.88 8.12
C ASN A 99 -14.27 -3.11 8.65
N ILE A 100 -14.24 -2.77 9.94
CA ILE A 100 -13.13 -2.08 10.59
C ILE A 100 -12.58 -2.92 11.75
N PRO A 101 -11.25 -2.92 11.98
CA PRO A 101 -10.66 -3.60 13.13
C PRO A 101 -11.19 -3.03 14.46
N PRO A 102 -11.37 -3.86 15.51
CA PRO A 102 -11.98 -3.43 16.78
C PRO A 102 -11.30 -2.23 17.45
N ASN A 103 -9.97 -2.14 17.40
CA ASN A 103 -9.20 -1.05 18.01
C ASN A 103 -9.11 0.22 17.13
N MET A 104 -9.53 0.15 15.86
CA MET A 104 -9.35 1.27 14.93
C MET A 104 -10.19 2.49 15.31
N MET A 105 -11.37 2.31 15.90
CA MET A 105 -12.20 3.42 16.37
C MET A 105 -11.52 4.21 17.49
N THR A 106 -10.91 3.50 18.45
CA THR A 106 -10.14 4.14 19.52
C THR A 106 -8.96 4.93 18.94
N VAL A 107 -8.23 4.35 17.99
CA VAL A 107 -7.12 5.03 17.31
C VAL A 107 -7.62 6.24 16.52
N TRP A 108 -8.77 6.13 15.86
CA TRP A 108 -9.40 7.25 15.13
C TRP A 108 -9.68 8.43 16.05
N TYR A 109 -10.29 8.22 17.22
CA TYR A 109 -10.61 9.31 18.13
C TYR A 109 -9.36 10.01 18.67
N VAL A 110 -8.33 9.24 19.03
CA VAL A 110 -7.04 9.81 19.44
C VAL A 110 -6.42 10.61 18.29
N PHE A 111 -6.36 10.03 17.09
CA PHE A 111 -5.81 10.68 15.91
C PHE A 111 -6.56 11.98 15.56
N GLN A 112 -7.90 11.92 15.55
CA GLN A 112 -8.75 13.08 15.27
C GLN A 112 -8.52 14.19 16.29
N SER A 113 -8.39 13.87 17.58
CA SER A 113 -8.15 14.88 18.63
C SER A 113 -6.82 15.62 18.46
N GLN A 114 -5.81 14.95 17.89
CA GLN A 114 -4.49 15.54 17.60
C GLN A 114 -4.49 16.31 16.28
N TYR A 115 -5.24 15.82 15.29
CA TYR A 115 -5.26 16.35 13.92
C TYR A 115 -6.68 16.75 13.54
N ASN A 116 -7.23 17.79 14.18
CA ASN A 116 -8.62 18.24 13.94
C ASN A 116 -8.94 18.47 12.45
N SER A 117 -7.95 18.91 11.66
CA SER A 117 -8.13 19.14 10.23
C SER A 117 -8.42 17.87 9.44
N ILE A 118 -8.17 16.66 9.97
CA ILE A 118 -8.39 15.38 9.27
C ILE A 118 -9.84 15.18 8.88
N VAL A 119 -10.78 15.71 9.65
CA VAL A 119 -12.20 15.58 9.37
C VAL A 119 -12.59 16.54 8.26
N TYR A 120 -13.18 15.99 7.22
CA TYR A 120 -13.68 16.72 6.09
C TYR A 120 -15.17 17.02 6.29
N HIS A 121 -15.48 18.27 6.61
CA HIS A 121 -16.84 18.71 6.93
C HIS A 121 -17.66 19.20 5.73
N GLN A 122 -17.08 19.25 4.53
CA GLN A 122 -17.81 19.78 3.37
C GLN A 122 -18.88 18.80 2.90
N GLN A 123 -20.07 19.33 2.61
CA GLN A 123 -21.14 18.54 2.02
C GLN A 123 -20.74 18.14 0.60
N ILE A 124 -20.63 16.83 0.40
CA ILE A 124 -20.34 16.26 -0.91
C ILE A 124 -21.61 16.35 -1.76
N ALA A 125 -21.44 16.78 -3.01
CA ALA A 125 -22.54 16.86 -3.97
C ALA A 125 -23.23 15.50 -4.16
N GLU A 126 -24.56 15.55 -4.31
CA GLU A 126 -25.37 14.36 -4.63
C GLU A 126 -24.88 13.70 -5.92
N GLY A 127 -24.90 12.36 -5.95
CA GLY A 127 -24.39 11.57 -7.08
C GLY A 127 -22.87 11.32 -7.07
N THR A 128 -22.12 11.82 -6.08
CA THR A 128 -20.67 11.53 -5.94
C THR A 128 -20.40 10.15 -5.30
N SER A 129 -21.44 9.44 -4.85
CA SER A 129 -21.32 8.13 -4.19
C SER A 129 -20.63 7.09 -5.07
N GLN A 130 -20.93 7.05 -6.37
CA GLN A 130 -20.30 6.13 -7.31
C GLN A 130 -18.79 6.40 -7.43
N TRP A 131 -18.39 7.67 -7.49
CA TRP A 131 -16.97 8.05 -7.60
C TRP A 131 -16.18 7.69 -6.35
N LEU A 132 -16.83 7.81 -5.19
CA LEU A 132 -16.24 7.39 -3.92
C LEU A 132 -16.11 5.87 -3.84
N ALA A 133 -17.10 5.12 -4.33
CA ALA A 133 -17.04 3.67 -4.37
C ALA A 133 -15.90 3.18 -5.27
N GLU A 134 -15.76 3.77 -6.46
CA GLU A 134 -14.65 3.49 -7.38
C GLU A 134 -13.29 3.88 -6.77
N ALA A 135 -13.22 5.04 -6.10
CA ALA A 135 -12.01 5.45 -5.40
C ALA A 135 -11.63 4.50 -4.26
N CYS A 136 -12.60 3.95 -3.53
CA CYS A 136 -12.36 2.93 -2.50
C CYS A 136 -11.83 1.64 -3.11
N THR A 137 -12.35 1.22 -4.27
CA THR A 137 -11.82 0.04 -4.99
C THR A 137 -10.40 0.29 -5.45
N GLU A 138 -10.15 1.44 -6.08
CA GLU A 138 -8.80 1.80 -6.56
C GLU A 138 -7.81 1.91 -5.39
N LEU A 139 -8.24 2.41 -4.23
CA LEU A 139 -7.42 2.43 -3.02
C LEU A 139 -7.11 1.02 -2.51
N ALA A 140 -8.11 0.15 -2.39
CA ALA A 140 -7.92 -1.22 -1.96
C ALA A 140 -6.93 -1.96 -2.87
N THR A 141 -7.15 -1.89 -4.18
CA THR A 141 -6.26 -2.45 -5.20
C THR A 141 -4.88 -1.81 -5.15
N SER A 142 -4.79 -0.48 -5.02
CA SER A 142 -3.50 0.22 -4.93
C SER A 142 -2.70 -0.17 -3.71
N TYR A 143 -3.34 -0.38 -2.55
CA TYR A 143 -2.65 -0.82 -1.33
C TYR A 143 -2.18 -2.26 -1.47
N HIS A 144 -3.03 -3.14 -2.01
CA HIS A 144 -2.65 -4.52 -2.31
C HIS A 144 -1.46 -4.55 -3.28
N ASN A 145 -1.58 -3.89 -4.43
CA ASN A 145 -0.53 -3.79 -5.43
C ASN A 145 0.73 -3.11 -4.89
N SER A 146 0.62 -2.04 -4.09
CA SER A 146 1.81 -1.36 -3.56
C SER A 146 2.59 -2.24 -2.60
N ILE A 147 1.91 -3.09 -1.81
CA ILE A 147 2.60 -4.06 -0.97
C ILE A 147 3.19 -5.17 -1.84
N MET A 148 2.41 -5.71 -2.77
CA MET A 148 2.78 -6.81 -3.66
C MET A 148 3.91 -6.47 -4.63
N GLU A 149 3.71 -5.48 -5.49
CA GLU A 149 4.61 -5.06 -6.56
C GLU A 149 5.91 -4.45 -6.03
N HIS A 150 5.89 -3.88 -4.81
CA HIS A 150 7.09 -3.34 -4.19
C HIS A 150 7.68 -4.22 -3.08
N PHE A 151 7.11 -5.39 -2.79
CA PHE A 151 7.62 -6.28 -1.75
C PHE A 151 9.09 -6.61 -1.99
N GLU A 152 9.41 -7.15 -3.17
CA GLU A 152 10.77 -7.53 -3.54
C GLU A 152 11.71 -6.33 -3.47
N SER A 153 11.36 -5.21 -4.08
CA SER A 153 12.20 -4.00 -4.10
C SER A 153 12.46 -3.45 -2.69
N ARG A 154 11.45 -3.45 -1.81
CA ARG A 154 11.58 -3.00 -0.42
C ARG A 154 12.38 -3.97 0.42
N LEU A 155 12.16 -5.28 0.27
CA LEU A 155 12.91 -6.31 0.96
C LEU A 155 14.39 -6.24 0.58
N LEU A 156 14.71 -6.16 -0.72
CA LEU A 156 16.08 -5.99 -1.21
C LEU A 156 16.73 -4.71 -0.66
N SER A 157 15.99 -3.59 -0.60
CA SER A 157 16.50 -2.33 -0.05
C SER A 157 16.76 -2.43 1.45
N SER A 158 15.88 -3.11 2.19
CA SER A 158 16.05 -3.36 3.64
C SER A 158 17.26 -4.25 3.91
N LEU A 159 17.40 -5.35 3.16
CA LEU A 159 18.55 -6.25 3.25
C LEU A 159 19.86 -5.52 2.92
N TYR A 160 19.84 -4.67 1.89
CA TYR A 160 20.98 -3.82 1.57
C TYR A 160 21.35 -2.89 2.71
N TYR A 161 20.38 -2.22 3.32
CA TYR A 161 20.63 -1.34 4.44
C TYR A 161 21.21 -2.07 5.66
N CYS A 162 20.66 -3.25 5.99
CA CYS A 162 21.15 -4.07 7.10
C CYS A 162 22.60 -4.51 6.86
N LEU A 163 22.88 -5.08 5.70
CA LEU A 163 24.18 -5.66 5.39
C LEU A 163 25.24 -4.60 5.07
N GLN A 164 24.87 -3.43 4.53
CA GLN A 164 25.84 -2.37 4.22
C GLN A 164 26.55 -1.86 5.48
N ASN A 165 25.84 -1.76 6.59
CA ASN A 165 26.43 -1.31 7.86
C ASN A 165 27.39 -2.36 8.45
N THR A 166 27.10 -3.64 8.25
CA THR A 166 27.93 -4.76 8.73
C THR A 166 29.13 -5.01 7.81
N PHE A 167 28.97 -4.81 6.50
CA PHE A 167 29.98 -5.08 5.47
C PHE A 167 30.48 -3.80 4.78
N MET A 168 30.79 -2.76 5.55
CA MET A 168 31.20 -1.44 5.03
C MET A 168 32.41 -1.47 4.07
N SER A 169 33.31 -2.43 4.25
CA SER A 169 34.52 -2.58 3.42
C SER A 169 34.31 -3.39 2.13
N MET A 170 33.12 -3.96 1.93
CA MET A 170 32.80 -4.73 0.72
C MET A 170 32.46 -3.80 -0.44
N ASP A 171 32.85 -4.18 -1.66
CA ASP A 171 32.41 -3.47 -2.86
C ASP A 171 30.87 -3.47 -2.97
N PRO A 172 30.22 -2.30 -3.12
CA PRO A 172 28.77 -2.20 -3.17
C PRO A 172 28.11 -2.99 -4.31
N LYS A 173 28.81 -3.25 -5.42
CA LYS A 173 28.25 -4.07 -6.52
C LYS A 173 28.21 -5.54 -6.12
N ASN A 174 29.30 -6.04 -5.53
CA ASN A 174 29.34 -7.40 -4.97
C ASN A 174 28.25 -7.60 -3.90
N LEU A 175 28.11 -6.63 -2.99
CA LEU A 175 27.07 -6.69 -1.95
C LEU A 175 25.66 -6.76 -2.55
N LYS A 176 25.35 -5.93 -3.56
CA LYS A 176 24.05 -5.97 -4.27
C LYS A 176 23.79 -7.32 -4.94
N VAL A 177 24.82 -7.96 -5.50
CA VAL A 177 24.70 -9.30 -6.10
C VAL A 177 24.40 -10.35 -5.04
N ILE A 178 25.13 -10.33 -3.91
CA ILE A 178 24.89 -11.25 -2.78
C ILE A 178 23.46 -11.09 -2.26
N ILE A 179 22.98 -9.85 -2.10
CA ILE A 179 21.62 -9.58 -1.63
C ILE A 179 20.58 -10.16 -2.57
N LYS A 180 20.72 -9.87 -3.87
CA LYS A 180 19.72 -10.26 -4.87
C LYS A 180 19.69 -11.78 -5.10
N VAL A 181 20.85 -12.42 -5.18
CA VAL A 181 20.95 -13.83 -5.58
C VAL A 181 20.89 -14.77 -4.38
N TYR A 182 21.52 -14.40 -3.25
CA TYR A 182 21.63 -15.28 -2.08
C TYR A 182 20.67 -14.87 -0.95
N CYS A 183 20.78 -13.64 -0.45
CA CYS A 183 20.04 -13.22 0.77
C CYS A 183 18.52 -13.23 0.56
N TYR A 184 18.07 -12.74 -0.60
CA TYR A 184 16.65 -12.74 -0.95
C TYR A 184 16.06 -14.16 -0.92
N GLN A 185 16.75 -15.13 -1.53
CA GLN A 185 16.33 -16.54 -1.52
C GLN A 185 16.34 -17.11 -0.10
N TYR A 186 17.42 -16.86 0.66
CA TYR A 186 17.56 -17.34 2.03
C TYR A 186 16.42 -16.85 2.94
N VAL A 187 16.10 -15.56 2.85
CA VAL A 187 15.06 -14.90 3.65
C VAL A 187 13.66 -15.34 3.21
N CYS A 188 13.44 -15.58 1.92
CA CYS A 188 12.18 -16.09 1.37
C CYS A 188 11.98 -17.61 1.54
N GLN A 189 12.82 -18.29 2.33
CA GLN A 189 12.78 -19.74 2.58
C GLN A 189 12.96 -20.59 1.29
N ASP A 190 13.70 -20.08 0.32
CA ASP A 190 14.17 -20.82 -0.86
C ASP A 190 15.53 -21.50 -0.57
N GLU A 191 16.06 -22.24 -1.55
CA GLU A 191 17.43 -22.76 -1.52
C GLU A 191 18.40 -21.71 -2.08
N PRO A 192 19.19 -21.02 -1.24
CA PRO A 192 19.99 -19.90 -1.68
C PRO A 192 21.23 -20.35 -2.46
N ILE A 193 21.43 -19.77 -3.65
CA ILE A 193 22.58 -20.08 -4.50
C ILE A 193 23.63 -18.98 -4.35
N TRP A 194 24.87 -19.36 -4.05
CA TRP A 194 25.96 -18.40 -4.02
C TRP A 194 26.40 -18.04 -5.45
N SER A 195 26.46 -16.75 -5.76
CA SER A 195 26.85 -16.31 -7.11
C SER A 195 28.36 -16.45 -7.34
N ASN A 196 28.74 -17.11 -8.43
CA ASN A 196 30.14 -17.20 -8.89
C ASN A 196 30.70 -15.86 -9.41
N SER A 197 29.85 -14.87 -9.63
CA SER A 197 30.25 -13.53 -10.09
C SER A 197 30.80 -12.64 -8.98
N VAL A 198 30.68 -13.06 -7.72
CA VAL A 198 31.19 -12.34 -6.55
C VAL A 198 32.67 -12.66 -6.38
N VAL A 199 33.53 -11.68 -6.66
CA VAL A 199 34.96 -11.79 -6.42
C VAL A 199 35.24 -11.47 -4.95
N LEU A 200 35.58 -12.49 -4.16
CA LEU A 200 35.97 -12.34 -2.77
C LEU A 200 37.47 -12.03 -2.67
N SER A 201 37.87 -11.25 -1.67
CA SER A 201 39.30 -11.08 -1.35
C SER A 201 39.88 -12.44 -0.90
N ALA A 202 41.18 -12.66 -1.15
CA ALA A 202 41.85 -13.92 -0.80
C ALA A 202 41.77 -14.29 0.70
N SER A 203 41.46 -13.33 1.57
CA SER A 203 41.30 -13.53 3.02
C SER A 203 39.90 -13.98 3.45
N LEU A 204 38.90 -13.90 2.56
CA LEU A 204 37.50 -14.12 2.91
C LEU A 204 37.01 -15.46 2.37
N ILE A 205 36.87 -16.45 3.24
CA ILE A 205 36.33 -17.76 2.91
C ILE A 205 34.81 -17.62 2.72
N LYS A 206 34.30 -18.12 1.59
CA LYS A 206 32.87 -18.08 1.23
C LYS A 206 31.96 -18.55 2.37
N ASP A 207 32.30 -19.64 3.04
CA ASP A 207 31.47 -20.24 4.09
C ASP A 207 31.41 -19.38 5.36
N VAL A 208 32.47 -18.63 5.66
CA VAL A 208 32.49 -17.69 6.78
C VAL A 208 31.61 -16.48 6.47
N LEU A 209 31.71 -15.96 5.24
CA LEU A 209 30.90 -14.84 4.81
C LEU A 209 29.41 -15.21 4.75
N SER A 210 29.06 -16.37 4.19
CA SER A 210 27.67 -16.83 4.14
C SER A 210 27.10 -17.07 5.53
N GLY A 211 27.91 -17.57 6.47
CA GLY A 211 27.54 -17.70 7.88
C GLY A 211 27.16 -16.36 8.52
N HIS A 212 27.99 -15.33 8.35
CA HIS A 212 27.68 -13.99 8.87
C HIS A 212 26.48 -13.35 8.17
N VAL A 213 26.37 -13.47 6.84
CA VAL A 213 25.20 -12.98 6.10
C VAL A 213 23.91 -13.64 6.61
N ASN A 214 23.93 -14.94 6.85
CA ASN A 214 22.79 -15.66 7.39
C ASN A 214 22.42 -15.16 8.78
N GLN A 215 23.40 -14.94 9.66
CA GLN A 215 23.17 -14.40 10.99
C GLN A 215 22.49 -13.02 10.96
N GLU A 216 22.93 -12.14 10.07
CA GLU A 216 22.34 -10.81 9.90
C GLU A 216 20.94 -10.85 9.26
N CYS A 217 20.68 -11.84 8.39
CA CYS A 217 19.39 -12.03 7.74
C CYS A 217 18.36 -12.79 8.58
N GLU A 218 18.78 -13.53 9.61
CA GLU A 218 17.92 -14.39 10.42
C GLU A 218 16.73 -13.65 11.06
N PRO A 219 16.89 -12.43 11.64
CA PRO A 219 15.75 -11.70 12.20
C PRO A 219 14.65 -11.42 11.17
N ILE A 220 15.01 -11.21 9.90
CA ILE A 220 14.06 -10.96 8.81
C ILE A 220 13.46 -12.28 8.33
N LYS A 221 14.27 -13.33 8.24
CA LYS A 221 13.81 -14.67 7.83
C LYS A 221 12.77 -15.25 8.79
N VAL A 222 12.93 -15.05 10.09
CA VAL A 222 11.95 -15.51 11.10
C VAL A 222 10.57 -14.85 10.92
N LEU A 223 10.51 -13.62 10.39
CA LEU A 223 9.25 -12.96 10.05
C LEU A 223 8.56 -13.58 8.82
N ILE A 224 9.32 -14.30 7.98
CA ILE A 224 8.84 -14.98 6.79
C ILE A 224 8.75 -16.47 7.10
N ASN A 225 7.65 -16.86 7.75
CA ASN A 225 7.44 -18.22 8.25
C ASN A 225 7.08 -19.26 7.16
N GLN A 226 6.94 -18.85 5.91
CA GLN A 226 6.61 -19.70 4.78
C GLN A 226 7.38 -19.28 3.54
N ARG A 227 7.54 -20.21 2.61
CA ARG A 227 8.15 -19.93 1.32
C ARG A 227 7.36 -18.86 0.57
N ILE A 228 8.06 -17.80 0.17
CA ILE A 228 7.47 -16.67 -0.53
C ILE A 228 7.79 -16.75 -2.02
N SER A 229 6.75 -16.83 -2.85
CA SER A 229 6.79 -16.59 -4.29
C SER A 229 5.82 -15.47 -4.67
N LEU A 230 5.94 -14.92 -5.88
CA LEU A 230 4.95 -13.97 -6.41
C LEU A 230 3.53 -14.55 -6.34
N THR A 231 3.41 -15.86 -6.59
CA THR A 231 2.15 -16.60 -6.53
C THR A 231 1.59 -16.67 -5.12
N THR A 232 2.40 -17.00 -4.10
CA THR A 232 1.94 -17.06 -2.69
C THR A 232 1.64 -15.69 -2.10
N LEU A 233 2.34 -14.65 -2.57
CA LEU A 233 2.03 -13.27 -2.21
C LEU A 233 0.71 -12.83 -2.86
N SER A 234 0.47 -13.21 -4.12
CA SER A 234 -0.71 -12.80 -4.90
C SER A 234 -1.98 -13.58 -4.55
N SER A 235 -1.83 -14.78 -3.98
CA SER A 235 -2.95 -15.49 -3.40
C SER A 235 -3.40 -14.68 -2.20
N ALA A 236 -4.53 -13.98 -2.34
CA ALA A 236 -5.26 -13.50 -1.18
C ALA A 236 -5.39 -14.68 -0.21
N PRO A 237 -5.07 -14.53 1.09
CA PRO A 237 -5.38 -15.58 2.05
C PRO A 237 -6.90 -15.73 2.03
N GLU A 238 -7.37 -16.73 1.30
CA GLU A 238 -8.75 -17.14 1.35
C GLU A 238 -9.00 -17.63 2.76
N ARG A 239 -9.76 -16.83 3.51
CA ARG A 239 -10.38 -17.19 4.80
C ARG A 239 -9.37 -17.47 5.93
N ALA A 240 -9.17 -16.44 6.74
CA ALA A 240 -9.14 -16.58 8.19
C ALA A 240 -10.17 -15.58 8.75
#